data_AF-A0A9D6V9U5-F1
#
_entry.id   AF-A0A9D6V9U5-F1
#
_cell.length_a   1.000
_cell.length_b   1.000
_cell.length_c   1.000
_cell.angle_alpha   90.00
_cell.angle_beta   90.00
_cell.angle_gamma   90.00
#
_symmetry.space_group_name_H-M   'P 1'
#
loop_
_entity.id
_entity.type
_entity.pdbx_description
1 polymer ?
#
loop_
_entity_poly.entity_id
_entity_poly.type
_entity_poly.pdbx_seq_one_letter_code
_entity_poly.pdbx_strand_id
1 'polypeptide(L)' 'MIEIKRREGESVNAFLFRFSKRMKQSGILLESKKRRYQKRAVSKSKRKASAIYRDQKKREYQEIKKKGF' A
#
# COMPACT_ATOMS: atom_id res chain seq x y z
N MET A 1 1.54 14.49 9.54
CA MET A 1 0.96 14.11 10.85
C MET A 1 -0.53 13.86 10.64
N ILE A 2 -1.11 12.83 11.25
CA ILE A 2 -2.56 12.56 11.14
C ILE A 2 -3.17 12.88 12.49
N GLU A 3 -4.08 13.85 12.51
CA GLU A 3 -4.85 14.18 13.70
C GLU A 3 -6.31 13.83 13.46
N ILE A 4 -6.89 13.07 14.38
CA ILE A 4 -8.31 12.70 14.34
C ILE A 4 -8.87 12.92 15.73
N LYS A 5 -9.84 13.83 15.81
CA LYS A 5 -10.57 14.11 17.04
C LYS A 5 -11.79 13.19 17.13
N ARG A 6 -12.09 12.73 18.35
CA ARG A 6 -13.31 11.98 18.65
C ARG A 6 -14.52 12.91 18.50
N ARG A 7 -15.59 12.40 17.89
CA ARG A 7 -16.86 13.13 17.79
C ARG A 7 -17.73 12.83 19.01
N GLU A 8 -18.52 13.80 19.47
CA GLU A 8 -19.49 13.58 20.55
C GLU A 8 -20.52 12.53 20.12
N GLY A 9 -20.81 11.58 21.02
CA GLY A 9 -21.69 10.43 20.74
C GLY A 9 -21.05 9.26 19.97
N GLU A 10 -19.77 9.33 19.58
CA GLU A 10 -19.11 8.25 18.85
C GLU A 10 -18.69 7.08 19.77
N SER A 11 -19.06 5.86 19.40
CA SER A 11 -18.53 4.63 20.00
C SER A 11 -17.02 4.51 19.77
N VAL A 12 -16.29 4.05 20.78
CA VAL A 12 -14.82 3.90 20.75
C VAL A 12 -14.37 3.06 19.55
N ASN A 13 -15.14 2.02 19.20
CA ASN A 13 -14.84 1.13 18.07
C ASN A 13 -14.93 1.85 16.71
N ALA A 14 -15.93 2.72 16.53
CA ALA A 14 -16.10 3.49 15.29
C ALA A 14 -14.95 4.50 15.11
N PHE A 15 -14.51 5.12 16.20
CA PHE A 15 -13.36 6.01 16.21
C PHE A 15 -12.06 5.28 15.83
N LEU A 16 -11.80 4.10 16.43
CA LEU A 16 -10.62 3.27 16.11
C LEU A 16 -10.61 2.79 14.66
N PHE A 17 -11.77 2.45 14.10
CA PHE A 17 -11.91 2.07 12.70
C PHE A 17 -11.51 3.23 11.77
N ARG A 18 -12.03 4.44 12.03
CA ARG A 18 -11.67 5.64 11.26
C ARG A 18 -10.19 5.97 11.36
N PHE A 19 -9.62 5.86 12.57
CA PHE A 19 -8.19 6.02 12.79
C PHE A 19 -7.37 5.03 11.96
N SER A 20 -7.71 3.76 12.03
CA SER A 20 -7.04 2.70 11.27
C SER A 20 -7.14 2.91 9.76
N LYS A 21 -8.33 3.30 9.27
CA LYS A 21 -8.55 3.60 7.84
C LYS A 21 -7.71 4.78 7.39
N ARG A 22 -7.67 5.87 8.17
CA ARG A 22 -6.88 7.06 7.84
C ARG A 22 -5.37 6.80 7.92
N MET A 23 -4.92 6.03 8.92
CA MET A 23 -3.52 5.57 9.01
C MET A 23 -3.12 4.75 7.78
N LYS A 24 -3.95 3.79 7.36
CA LYS A 24 -3.68 2.98 6.15
C LYS A 24 -3.61 3.85 4.90
N GLN A 25 -4.57 4.76 4.70
CA GLN A 25 -4.61 5.67 3.54
C GLN A 25 -3.43 6.64 3.50
N SER A 26 -2.96 7.12 4.66
CA SER A 26 -1.88 8.09 4.73
C SER A 26 -0.53 7.57 4.21
N GLY A 27 -0.34 6.25 4.14
CA GLY A 27 0.93 5.65 3.74
C GLY A 27 2.09 5.89 4.70
N ILE A 28 1.90 6.55 5.86
CA ILE A 28 2.99 6.91 6.79
C ILE A 28 3.75 5.67 7.27
N LEU A 29 3.04 4.58 7.57
CA LEU A 29 3.66 3.32 7.97
C LEU A 29 4.50 2.70 6.85
N LEU A 30 4.05 2.81 5.60
CA LEU A 30 4.78 2.30 4.44
C LEU A 30 6.05 3.11 4.20
N GLU A 31 5.95 4.44 4.28
CA GLU A 31 7.08 5.35 4.12
C GLU A 31 8.11 5.18 5.24
N SER A 32 7.66 5.04 6.49
CA SER A 32 8.52 4.73 7.65
C SER A 32 9.26 3.40 7.47
N LYS A 33 8.55 2.33 7.08
CA LYS A 33 9.18 1.03 6.78
C LYS A 33 10.18 1.11 5.62
N LYS A 34 9.87 1.89 4.58
CA LYS A 34 10.74 2.08 3.42
C LYS A 34 12.03 2.83 3.78
N ARG A 35 11.94 3.83 4.67
CA ARG A 35 13.07 4.66 5.11
C ARG A 35 13.90 4.02 6.23
N ARG A 36 13.38 2.99 6.90
CA ARG A 36 14.08 2.28 8.00
C ARG A 36 15.48 1.79 7.63
N TYR A 37 15.68 1.38 6.37
CA TYR A 37 16.96 0.84 5.89
C TYR A 37 17.41 1.56 4.62
N GLN A 38 18.71 1.83 4.51
CA GLN A 38 19.31 2.37 3.30
C GLN A 38 19.23 1.34 2.17
N LYS A 39 18.62 1.73 1.05
CA LYS A 39 18.56 0.88 -0.14
C LYS A 39 19.80 1.10 -1.00
N ARG A 40 20.47 0.00 -1.37
CA ARG A 40 21.53 0.02 -2.39
C ARG A 40 20.93 0.29 -3.77
N ALA A 41 21.70 0.92 -4.65
CA ALA A 41 21.32 1.12 -6.05
C ALA A 41 21.07 -0.23 -6.74
N VAL A 42 19.97 -0.33 -7.50
CA VAL A 42 19.57 -1.59 -8.15
C VAL A 42 20.31 -1.76 -9.48
N SER A 43 20.91 -2.94 -9.69
CA SER A 43 21.61 -3.26 -10.94
C SER A 43 20.67 -3.26 -12.17
N LYS A 44 21.24 -3.09 -13.37
CA LYS A 44 20.47 -3.08 -14.64
C LYS A 44 19.64 -4.36 -14.82
N SER A 45 20.22 -5.53 -14.54
CA SER A 45 19.54 -6.82 -14.68
C SER A 45 18.35 -6.98 -13.72
N LYS A 46 18.49 -6.54 -12.46
CA LYS A 46 17.38 -6.57 -11.49
C LYS A 46 16.23 -5.65 -11.87
N ARG A 47 16.53 -4.47 -12.44
CA ARG A 47 15.50 -3.57 -13.00
C ARG A 47 14.75 -4.23 -14.15
N LYS A 48 15.46 -4.90 -15.07
CA LYS A 48 14.86 -5.63 -16.21
C LYS A 48 13.94 -6.75 -15.72
N ALA A 49 14.39 -7.58 -14.78
CA ALA A 49 13.59 -8.67 -14.23
C ALA A 49 12.30 -8.16 -13.56
N SER A 50 12.39 -7.08 -12.79
CA SER A 50 11.21 -6.45 -12.17
C SER A 50 10.23 -5.91 -13.22
N ALA A 51 10.71 -5.33 -14.32
CA ALA A 51 9.85 -4.85 -15.40
C ALA A 51 9.10 -6.00 -16.09
N ILE A 52 9.78 -7.11 -16.40
CA ILE A 52 9.18 -8.30 -17.00
C ILE A 52 8.10 -8.88 -16.10
N TYR A 53 8.39 -9.03 -14.79
CA TYR A 53 7.42 -9.55 -13.84
C TYR A 53 6.15 -8.68 -13.75
N ARG A 54 6.30 -7.35 -13.74
CA ARG A 54 5.13 -6.44 -13.73
C ARG A 54 4.27 -6.59 -14.97
N ASP A 55 4.88 -6.78 -16.14
CA ASP A 55 4.14 -6.98 -17.38
C ASP A 55 3.40 -8.33 -17.38
N GLN A 56 4.06 -9.41 -16.97
CA GLN A 56 3.44 -10.72 -16.83
C GLN A 56 2.24 -10.69 -15.89
N LYS A 57 2.40 -10.11 -14.69
CA LYS A 57 1.28 -9.98 -13.74
C LYS A 57 0.15 -9.11 -14.24
N LYS A 58 0.45 -8.06 -15.02
CA LYS A 58 -0.59 -7.26 -15.67
C LYS A 58 -1.39 -8.11 -16.65
N ARG A 59 -0.74 -8.94 -17.47
CA ARG A 59 -1.40 -9.86 -18.41
C ARG A 59 -2.25 -10.89 -17.68
N GLU A 60 -1.69 -11.56 -16.67
CA GLU A 60 -2.43 -12.52 -15.83
C GLU A 60 -3.70 -11.89 -15.25
N TYR A 61 -3.62 -10.68 -14.70
CA TYR A 61 -4.76 -9.97 -14.15
C TYR A 61 -5.83 -9.65 -15.21
N GLN A 62 -5.43 -9.26 -16.43
CA GLN A 62 -6.40 -9.04 -17.52
C GLN A 62 -7.10 -10.35 -17.92
N GLU A 63 -6.38 -11.47 -17.97
CA GLU A 63 -6.97 -12.77 -18.29
C GLU A 63 -7.93 -13.25 -17.20
N ILE A 64 -7.59 -13.04 -15.92
CA ILE A 64 -8.49 -13.35 -14.80
C ILE A 64 -9.76 -12.49 -14.90
N LYS A 65 -9.60 -11.19 -15.13
CA LYS A 65 -10.73 -10.26 -15.31
C LYS A 65 -11.63 -10.65 -16.48
N LYS A 66 -11.05 -11.09 -17.61
CA LYS A 66 -11.81 -11.59 -18.77
C LYS A 66 -12.60 -12.86 -18.44
N LYS A 67 -12.07 -13.71 -17.56
CA LYS A 67 -12.73 -14.96 -17.12
C LYS A 67 -13.86 -14.72 -16.12
N GLY A 68 -14.17 -13.47 -15.77
CA GLY A 68 -15.30 -13.12 -14.90
C GLY A 68 -15.02 -13.22 -13.42
N PHE A 69 -13.75 -13.35 -13.01
CA PHE A 69 -13.30 -13.26 -11.63
C PHE A 69 -12.81 -11.85 -11.28
#